data_AF-F0T1G7-F1
#
_entry.id   AF-F0T1G7-F1
#
_cell.length_a   1.000
_cell.length_b   1.000
_cell.length_c   1.000
_cell.angle_alpha   90.00
_cell.angle_beta   90.00
_cell.angle_gamma   90.00
#
_symmetry.space_group_name_H-M   'P 1'
#
loop_
_entity.id
_entity.type
_entity.pdbx_description
1 polymer ?
#
loop_
_entity_poly.entity_id
_entity_poly.type
_entity_poly.pdbx_seq_one_letter_code
_entity_poly.pdbx_strand_id
1 'polypeptide(L)' 'MPENNQSDFEIGYNYARQKHYLLTNRDSRFFLELGLAFLFEQGVTAELSKGMGTYYLEQVINLFTPENTHFSGSS' A
#
# COMPACT_ATOMS: atom_id res chain seq x y z
N MET A 1 10.37 -16.88 -24.00
CA MET A 1 10.35 -15.80 -23.01
C MET A 1 9.31 -16.20 -21.98
N PRO A 2 9.61 -16.32 -20.67
CA PRO A 2 8.53 -16.53 -19.73
C PRO A 2 7.71 -15.23 -19.70
N GLU A 3 6.50 -15.26 -20.24
CA GLU A 3 5.53 -14.20 -20.07
C GLU A 3 5.21 -14.14 -18.57
N ASN A 4 5.79 -13.16 -17.90
CA ASN A 4 5.42 -12.85 -16.54
C ASN A 4 4.02 -12.25 -16.60
N ASN A 5 2.98 -13.11 -16.61
CA ASN A 5 1.56 -12.79 -16.71
C ASN A 5 1.03 -12.05 -15.46
N GLN A 6 1.78 -11.07 -14.96
CA GLN A 6 1.32 -10.22 -13.87
C GLN A 6 0.38 -9.17 -14.46
N SER A 7 -0.82 -9.07 -13.87
CA SER A 7 -1.76 -8.00 -14.16
C SER A 7 -1.17 -6.64 -13.80
N ASP A 8 -1.64 -5.57 -14.46
CA ASP A 8 -1.24 -4.20 -14.13
C ASP A 8 -1.44 -3.89 -12.63
N PHE A 9 -2.51 -4.41 -12.04
CA PHE A 9 -2.76 -4.34 -10.60
C PHE A 9 -1.62 -4.98 -9.79
N GLU A 10 -1.24 -6.23 -10.09
CA GLU A 10 -0.16 -6.92 -9.38
C GLU A 10 1.19 -6.22 -9.55
N ILE A 11 1.44 -5.64 -10.73
CA ILE A 11 2.63 -4.83 -10.98
C ILE A 11 2.64 -3.61 -10.05
N GLY A 12 1.53 -2.87 -9.98
CA GLY A 12 1.38 -1.71 -9.11
C GLY A 12 1.54 -2.05 -7.62
N TYR A 13 0.86 -3.10 -7.16
CA TYR A 13 0.92 -3.55 -5.77
C TYR A 13 2.35 -3.95 -5.39
N ASN A 14 3.01 -4.77 -6.20
CA ASN A 14 4.37 -5.21 -5.94
C ASN A 14 5.38 -4.06 -5.99
N TYR A 15 5.18 -3.09 -6.90
CA TYR A 15 5.99 -1.89 -6.96
C TYR A 15 5.88 -1.09 -5.65
N ALA A 16 4.66 -0.80 -5.19
CA ALA A 16 4.44 -0.05 -3.95
C ALA A 16 5.04 -0.77 -2.74
N ARG A 17 4.85 -2.09 -2.65
CA ARG A 17 5.46 -2.93 -1.61
C ARG A 17 6.99 -2.86 -1.62
N GLN A 18 7.63 -2.97 -2.77
CA GLN A 18 9.09 -2.91 -2.90
C GLN A 18 9.65 -1.52 -2.57
N LYS A 19 8.88 -0.45 -2.79
CA LYS A 19 9.30 0.93 -2.54
C LYS A 19 8.86 1.48 -1.18
N HIS A 20 8.05 0.74 -0.43
CA HIS A 20 7.51 1.18 0.87
C HIS A 20 8.60 1.62 1.85
N TYR A 21 9.77 0.97 1.84
CA TYR A 21 10.88 1.33 2.73
C TYR A 21 11.32 2.81 2.61
N LEU A 22 11.11 3.43 1.44
CA LEU A 22 11.39 4.85 1.19
C LEU A 22 10.47 5.80 1.97
N LEU A 23 9.36 5.28 2.51
CA LEU A 23 8.31 6.04 3.20
C LEU A 23 8.26 5.74 4.70
N THR A 24 9.25 5.05 5.25
CA THR A 24 9.30 4.53 6.64
C THR A 24 9.17 5.58 7.75
N ASN A 25 9.40 6.85 7.47
CA ASN A 25 9.25 7.96 8.44
C ASN A 25 7.91 8.71 8.31
N ARG A 26 6.93 8.18 7.57
CA ARG A 26 5.62 8.82 7.36
C ARG A 26 4.57 8.27 8.31
N ASP A 27 3.60 9.11 8.70
CA ASP A 27 2.50 8.71 9.57
C ASP A 27 1.39 7.98 8.79
N SER A 28 0.43 7.40 9.52
CA SER A 28 -0.69 6.67 8.92
C SER A 28 -1.60 7.55 8.05
N ARG A 29 -1.68 8.86 8.32
CA ARG A 29 -2.48 9.80 7.51
C ARG A 29 -1.87 9.99 6.13
N PHE A 30 -0.54 10.09 6.05
CA PHE A 30 0.17 10.15 4.78
C PHE A 30 -0.14 8.93 3.90
N PHE A 31 -0.12 7.71 4.47
CA PHE A 31 -0.44 6.50 3.71
C PHE A 31 -1.92 6.43 3.30
N LEU A 32 -2.83 6.95 4.13
CA LEU A 32 -4.25 7.04 3.77
C LEU A 32 -4.48 8.00 2.60
N GLU A 33 -3.93 9.21 2.67
CA GLU A 33 -4.02 10.21 1.59
C GLU A 33 -3.42 9.68 0.29
N LEU A 34 -2.26 9.03 0.38
CA LEU A 34 -1.58 8.45 -0.78
C LEU A 34 -2.36 7.28 -1.38
N GLY A 35 -2.91 6.39 -0.55
CA GLY A 35 -3.74 5.29 -0.99
C GLY A 35 -4.99 5.76 -1.73
N LEU A 36 -5.67 6.78 -1.19
CA LEU A 36 -6.83 7.38 -1.84
C LEU A 36 -6.48 8.06 -3.17
N ALA A 37 -5.38 8.82 -3.22
CA ALA A 37 -4.94 9.47 -4.46
C ALA A 37 -4.74 8.45 -5.60
N PHE A 38 -4.08 7.33 -5.31
CA PHE A 38 -3.88 6.27 -6.30
C PHE A 38 -5.18 5.54 -6.69
N LEU A 39 -6.13 5.37 -5.78
CA LEU A 39 -7.41 4.71 -6.10
C LEU A 39 -8.31 5.54 -7.02
N PHE A 40 -8.23 6.87 -6.93
CA PHE A 40 -9.04 7.77 -7.76
C PHE A 40 -8.41 8.12 -9.11
N GLU A 41 -7.19 7.63 -9.39
CA GLU A 41 -6.55 7.79 -10.69
C GLU A 41 -7.38 7.13 -11.80
N GLN A 42 -7.49 7.82 -12.94
CA GLN A 42 -8.25 7.36 -14.10
C GLN A 42 -7.36 7.24 -15.33
N GLY A 43 -7.85 6.53 -16.35
CA GLY A 43 -7.14 6.39 -17.63
C GLY A 43 -6.32 5.10 -17.72
N VAL A 44 -5.31 5.11 -18.60
CA VAL A 44 -4.59 3.89 -19.02
C VAL A 44 -3.77 3.24 -17.89
N THR A 45 -3.44 4.00 -16.84
CA THR A 45 -2.71 3.52 -15.66
C THR A 45 -3.62 3.21 -14.48
N ALA A 46 -4.94 3.25 -14.64
CA ALA A 46 -5.88 3.12 -13.53
C ALA A 46 -5.72 1.79 -12.76
N GLU A 47 -5.59 0.64 -13.45
CA GLU A 47 -5.41 -0.66 -12.79
C GLU A 47 -4.08 -0.76 -12.04
N LEU A 48 -3.00 -0.23 -12.63
CA LEU A 48 -1.70 -0.15 -11.97
C LEU A 48 -1.74 0.74 -10.72
N SER A 49 -2.39 1.89 -10.84
CA SER A 49 -2.60 2.82 -9.75
C SER A 49 -3.42 2.20 -8.61
N LYS A 50 -4.50 1.47 -8.94
CA LYS A 50 -5.29 0.73 -7.94
C LYS A 50 -4.44 -0.27 -7.16
N GLY A 51 -3.53 -1.00 -7.82
CA GLY A 51 -2.60 -1.89 -7.15
C GLY A 51 -1.75 -1.18 -6.09
N MET A 52 -1.19 -0.01 -6.44
CA MET A 52 -0.42 0.82 -5.52
C MET A 52 -1.29 1.36 -4.36
N GLY A 53 -2.48 1.84 -4.67
CA GLY A 53 -3.42 2.38 -3.69
C GLY A 53 -3.88 1.35 -2.66
N THR A 54 -4.22 0.15 -3.12
CA THR A 54 -4.59 -0.98 -2.25
C THR A 54 -3.48 -1.31 -1.25
N TYR A 55 -2.23 -1.41 -1.70
CA TYR A 55 -1.11 -1.68 -0.80
C TYR A 55 -1.01 -0.63 0.32
N TYR A 56 -1.10 0.67 0.01
CA TYR A 56 -1.00 1.71 1.03
C TYR A 56 -2.18 1.70 2.01
N LEU A 57 -3.40 1.41 1.55
CA LEU A 57 -4.54 1.25 2.45
C LEU A 57 -4.38 0.05 3.38
N GLU A 58 -3.84 -1.07 2.91
CA GLU A 58 -3.52 -2.22 3.77
C GLU A 58 -2.51 -1.84 4.87
N GLN A 59 -1.48 -1.05 4.55
CA GLN A 59 -0.54 -0.56 5.56
C GLN A 59 -1.23 0.29 6.62
N VAL A 60 -2.20 1.14 6.23
CA VAL A 60 -3.01 1.92 7.18
C VAL A 60 -3.85 0.99 8.06
N ILE A 61 -4.57 0.03 7.47
CA ILE A 61 -5.40 -0.93 8.22
C ILE A 61 -4.54 -1.73 9.21
N ASN A 62 -3.36 -2.20 8.78
CA ASN A 62 -2.43 -2.96 9.61
C ASN A 62 -1.87 -2.20 10.81
N LEU A 63 -1.85 -0.86 10.75
CA LEU A 63 -1.48 0.01 11.88
C LEU A 63 -2.63 0.15 12.90
N PHE A 64 -3.87 -0.09 12.48
CA PHE A 64 -5.06 0.03 13.32
C PHE A 64 -5.65 -1.34 13.73
N THR A 65 -5.14 -2.46 13.21
CA THR A 65 -5.52 -3.80 13.70
C THR A 65 -4.84 -4.10 15.04
N PRO A 66 -5.60 -4.55 16.05
CA PRO A 66 -5.10 -4.68 17.42
C PRO A 66 -3.99 -5.73 17.61
N GLU A 67 -3.76 -6.62 16.63
CA GLU A 67 -2.75 -7.68 16.69
C GLU A 67 -1.29 -7.15 16.70
N ASN A 68 -1.06 -5.92 16.22
CA ASN A 68 0.26 -5.26 16.26
C ASN A 68 0.44 -4.34 17.48
N THR A 69 -0.58 -4.19 18.32
CA THR A 69 -0.46 -3.51 19.62
C THR A 69 0.14 -4.49 20.60
N HIS A 70 1.46 -4.66 20.55
CA HIS A 70 2.17 -5.28 21.67
C HIS A 70 1.78 -4.49 22.92
N PHE A 71 1.02 -5.13 23.80
CA PHE A 71 0.76 -4.71 25.16
C PHE A 71 2.11 -4.63 25.87
N SER A 72 2.79 -3.50 25.76
CA SER A 72 3.81 -3.05 26.70
C SER A 72 3.09 -2.48 27.93
N GLY A 73 2.28 -3.35 28.56
CA GLY A 73 1.78 -3.16 29.91
C GLY A 73 2.83 -3.65 30.88
N SER A 74 3.84 -2.82 31.14
CA SER A 74 4.67 -2.93 32.33
C SER A 74 3.96 -2.26 33.50
N SER A 75 3.55 -3.05 34.49
CA SER A 75 3.58 -2.76 35.95
C SER A 75 3.10 -3.99 36.71
#